data_AF-A0A8J2MUS7-F1
#
_entry.id   AF-A0A8J2MUS7-F1
#
_cell.length_a   1.000
_cell.length_b   1.000
_cell.length_c   1.000
_cell.angle_alpha   90.00
_cell.angle_beta   90.00
_cell.angle_gamma   90.00
#
_symmetry.space_group_name_H-M   'P 1'
#
loop_
_entity.id
_entity.type
_entity.pdbx_description
1 polymer ?
#
loop_
_entity_poly.entity_id
_entity_poly.type
_entity_poly.pdbx_seq_one_letter_code
_entity_poly.pdbx_strand_id
1 'polypeptide(L)'
;TTCLTELPDVAPCNGTVRLPPTCEESPSSGSSKDQRDQSPRRRCRILAPILLLISALLLGGLCLPFILQTAPANHEQRLDVIRRILTEVPLIDGHNDLPWNVRKFVHNQLGEVNLSSDLGRIDPWARSDWSHTDIPRLRAGLVGAQVS
;
A
#
# COMPACT_ATOMS: atom_id res chain seq x y z
N THR A 1 -103.44 23.27 36.08
CA THR A 1 -103.42 24.74 36.22
C THR A 1 -102.25 25.21 35.40
N THR A 2 -102.36 25.96 34.31
CA THR A 2 -103.43 26.74 33.68
C THR A 2 -102.85 27.05 32.27
N CYS A 3 -103.64 27.01 31.20
CA CYS A 3 -104.04 28.21 30.43
C CYS A 3 -102.87 29.13 30.03
N LEU A 4 -102.70 29.62 28.80
CA LEU A 4 -103.63 29.82 27.69
C LEU A 4 -102.81 30.47 26.54
N THR A 5 -103.29 30.27 25.31
CA THR A 5 -103.29 31.17 24.11
C THR A 5 -102.04 32.01 23.77
N GLU A 6 -101.64 32.12 22.50
CA GLU A 6 -102.38 32.79 21.42
C GLU A 6 -101.86 32.33 20.03
N LEU A 7 -102.78 32.11 19.10
CA LEU A 7 -102.59 32.26 17.64
C LEU A 7 -103.26 33.60 17.25
N PRO A 8 -102.76 34.32 16.23
CA PRO A 8 -103.50 34.32 14.95
C PRO A 8 -102.52 34.27 13.74
N ASP A 9 -102.79 33.67 12.58
CA ASP A 9 -103.95 33.54 11.68
C ASP A 9 -103.66 34.31 10.37
N VAL A 10 -104.20 33.75 9.28
CA VAL A 10 -104.41 34.33 7.94
C VAL A 10 -103.39 34.00 6.82
N ALA A 11 -103.57 32.80 6.26
CA ALA A 11 -104.16 32.53 4.93
C ALA A 11 -103.39 32.84 3.60
N PRO A 12 -103.71 32.11 2.52
CA PRO A 12 -102.71 31.52 1.61
C PRO A 12 -102.72 32.13 0.20
N CYS A 13 -101.68 31.84 -0.59
CA CYS A 13 -101.81 31.78 -2.05
C CYS A 13 -100.96 30.64 -2.64
N ASN A 14 -101.71 29.72 -3.24
CA ASN A 14 -101.36 28.62 -4.14
C ASN A 14 -100.31 29.00 -5.20
N GLY A 15 -99.31 28.16 -5.46
CA GLY A 15 -98.44 28.36 -6.64
C GLY A 15 -97.13 27.58 -6.65
N THR A 16 -97.09 26.54 -7.47
CA THR A 16 -96.03 25.55 -7.68
C THR A 16 -94.74 26.03 -8.37
N VAL A 17 -93.69 25.22 -8.16
CA VAL A 17 -92.48 24.91 -8.99
C VAL A 17 -91.26 25.85 -8.99
N ARG A 18 -90.14 25.40 -8.38
CA ARG A 18 -88.89 24.91 -9.04
C ARG A 18 -87.73 24.85 -8.03
N LEU A 19 -87.02 23.72 -7.98
CA LEU A 19 -85.73 23.56 -7.29
C LEU A 19 -84.58 24.10 -8.16
N PRO A 20 -83.56 24.73 -7.56
CA PRO A 20 -82.19 24.74 -8.07
C PRO A 20 -81.18 24.09 -7.10
N PRO A 21 -79.98 23.72 -7.59
CA PRO A 21 -79.07 22.76 -6.96
C PRO A 21 -78.18 23.34 -5.85
N THR A 22 -77.64 22.43 -5.04
CA THR A 22 -76.75 22.63 -3.88
C THR A 22 -75.30 22.90 -4.24
N CYS A 23 -74.72 23.95 -3.65
CA CYS A 23 -73.30 24.26 -3.41
C CYS A 23 -73.32 25.33 -2.29
N GLU A 24 -72.55 25.37 -1.20
CA GLU A 24 -71.21 24.92 -0.78
C GLU A 24 -71.13 25.01 0.77
N GLU A 25 -70.18 24.31 1.42
CA GLU A 25 -69.30 24.88 2.47
C GLU A 25 -68.18 23.88 2.86
N SER A 26 -66.93 24.38 2.94
CA SER A 26 -65.71 23.72 3.50
C SER A 26 -65.66 23.89 5.05
N PRO A 27 -64.57 23.70 5.83
CA PRO A 27 -63.27 22.96 5.71
C PRO A 27 -62.88 22.12 6.98
N SER A 28 -61.86 21.27 6.92
CA SER A 28 -60.90 21.04 8.05
C SER A 28 -59.65 20.30 7.51
N SER A 29 -58.46 20.94 7.50
CA SER A 29 -57.48 21.08 8.58
C SER A 29 -56.48 19.90 8.67
N GLY A 30 -55.30 20.12 8.06
CA GLY A 30 -53.97 19.81 8.60
C GLY A 30 -53.58 18.36 8.92
N SER A 31 -52.58 17.84 8.20
CA SER A 31 -51.29 17.51 8.82
C SER A 31 -50.27 17.09 7.75
N SER A 32 -49.28 17.95 7.54
CA SER A 32 -48.03 17.63 6.85
C SER A 32 -47.38 16.37 7.40
N LYS A 33 -47.09 15.40 6.53
CA LYS A 33 -45.91 14.53 6.65
C LYS A 33 -45.19 14.59 5.31
N ASP A 34 -44.17 15.44 5.27
CA ASP A 34 -43.15 15.51 4.21
C ASP A 34 -42.37 14.17 4.19
N GLN A 35 -42.98 13.13 3.62
CA GLN A 35 -42.27 11.92 3.21
C GLN A 35 -41.65 12.24 1.85
N ARG A 36 -40.49 12.88 1.93
CA ARG A 36 -39.61 13.16 0.82
C ARG A 36 -39.22 11.82 0.19
N ASP A 37 -39.93 11.49 -0.89
CA ASP A 37 -39.76 10.29 -1.69
C ASP A 37 -38.34 10.26 -2.27
N GLN A 38 -37.42 9.61 -1.55
CA GLN A 38 -36.04 9.45 -1.99
C GLN A 38 -36.01 8.41 -3.10
N SER A 39 -36.26 8.87 -4.32
CA SER A 39 -36.33 7.99 -5.48
C SER A 39 -35.05 7.14 -5.61
N PRO A 40 -35.17 5.84 -5.89
CA PRO A 40 -34.03 4.92 -6.02
C PRO A 40 -33.03 5.39 -7.08
N ARG A 41 -33.51 6.19 -8.05
CA ARG A 41 -32.69 6.83 -9.09
C ARG A 41 -31.71 7.88 -8.54
N ARG A 42 -32.05 8.60 -7.46
CA ARG A 42 -31.12 9.57 -6.82
C ARG A 42 -30.07 8.88 -5.97
N ARG A 43 -30.43 7.80 -5.27
CA ARG A 43 -29.48 6.99 -4.48
C ARG A 43 -28.45 6.30 -5.37
N CYS A 44 -28.85 5.68 -6.49
CA CYS A 44 -27.92 5.10 -7.46
C CYS A 44 -26.96 6.13 -8.08
N ARG A 45 -27.41 7.38 -8.31
CA ARG A 45 -26.57 8.46 -8.87
C ARG A 45 -25.46 8.92 -7.93
N ILE A 46 -25.61 8.75 -6.62
CA ILE A 46 -24.59 9.12 -5.61
C ILE A 46 -23.73 7.91 -5.23
N LEU A 47 -24.31 6.71 -5.19
CA LEU A 47 -23.57 5.48 -4.87
C LEU A 47 -22.60 5.06 -5.98
N ALA A 48 -22.96 5.29 -7.25
CA ALA A 48 -22.10 4.96 -8.39
C ALA A 48 -20.72 5.65 -8.35
N PRO A 49 -20.59 6.98 -8.14
CA PRO A 49 -19.27 7.62 -8.04
C PRO A 49 -18.49 7.20 -6.80
N ILE A 50 -19.17 6.90 -5.68
CA ILE A 50 -18.53 6.42 -4.45
C ILE A 50 -17.95 5.01 -4.66
N LEU A 51 -18.69 4.10 -5.28
CA LEU A 51 -18.22 2.76 -5.61
C LEU A 51 -17.06 2.80 -6.63
N LEU A 52 -17.12 3.71 -7.60
CA LEU A 52 -16.01 3.94 -8.54
C LEU A 52 -14.75 4.41 -7.82
N LEU A 53 -14.85 5.38 -6.91
CA LEU A 53 -13.73 5.86 -6.09
C LEU A 53 -13.13 4.74 -5.23
N ILE A 54 -13.97 3.95 -4.56
CA ILE A 54 -13.51 2.81 -3.74
C ILE A 54 -12.80 1.78 -4.62
N SER A 55 -13.33 1.46 -5.80
CA SER A 55 -12.69 0.54 -6.73
C SER A 55 -11.35 1.06 -7.24
N ALA A 56 -11.23 2.36 -7.52
CA ALA A 56 -9.98 2.99 -7.96
C ALA A 56 -8.92 3.01 -6.84
N LEU A 57 -9.33 3.25 -5.59
CA LEU A 57 -8.45 3.18 -4.41
C LEU A 57 -8.00 1.75 -4.11
N LEU A 58 -8.89 0.76 -4.28
CA LEU A 58 -8.56 -0.66 -4.12
C LEU A 58 -7.60 -1.12 -5.23
N LEU A 59 -7.88 -0.82 -6.50
CA LEU A 59 -6.99 -1.15 -7.62
C LEU A 59 -5.65 -0.42 -7.49
N GLY A 60 -5.67 0.89 -7.22
CA GLY A 60 -4.47 1.69 -7.03
C GLY A 60 -3.64 1.20 -5.85
N GLY A 61 -4.28 0.91 -4.71
CA GLY A 61 -3.63 0.41 -3.49
C GLY A 61 -3.07 -1.00 -3.61
N LEU A 62 -3.68 -1.87 -4.42
CA LEU A 62 -3.16 -3.23 -4.67
C LEU A 62 -2.09 -3.26 -5.76
N CYS A 63 -2.21 -2.42 -6.80
CA CYS A 63 -1.23 -2.36 -7.88
C CYS A 63 0.05 -1.60 -7.48
N LEU A 64 -0.02 -0.61 -6.62
CA LEU A 64 1.14 0.18 -6.19
C LEU A 64 2.27 -0.66 -5.56
N PRO A 65 2.04 -1.56 -4.58
CA PRO A 65 3.09 -2.42 -4.03
C PRO A 65 3.59 -3.47 -5.04
N PHE A 66 2.76 -3.88 -6.01
CA PHE A 66 3.17 -4.80 -7.07
C PHE A 66 4.07 -4.13 -8.10
N ILE A 67 3.79 -2.86 -8.45
CA ILE A 67 4.63 -2.04 -9.34
C ILE A 67 5.93 -1.61 -8.64
N LEU A 68 5.87 -1.39 -7.32
CA LEU A 68 7.04 -1.11 -6.47
C LEU A 68 7.82 -2.37 -6.08
N GLN A 69 7.49 -3.56 -6.61
CA GLN A 69 8.37 -4.71 -6.47
C GLN A 69 9.72 -4.34 -7.07
N THR A 70 10.68 -4.09 -6.18
CA THR A 70 12.07 -3.88 -6.54
C THR A 70 12.48 -5.08 -7.37
N ALA A 71 12.73 -4.85 -8.67
CA ALA A 71 13.31 -5.86 -9.54
C ALA A 71 14.53 -6.47 -8.81
N PRO A 72 14.79 -7.78 -8.98
CA PRO A 72 15.96 -8.38 -8.36
C PRO A 72 17.18 -7.54 -8.74
N ALA A 73 17.87 -7.02 -7.72
CA ALA A 73 19.02 -6.16 -7.93
C ALA A 73 20.00 -6.89 -8.85
N ASN A 74 20.41 -6.22 -9.93
CA ASN A 74 21.36 -6.75 -10.89
C ASN A 74 22.66 -7.14 -10.15
N HIS A 75 23.39 -8.12 -10.68
CA HIS A 75 24.63 -8.59 -10.06
C HIS A 75 25.59 -7.43 -9.72
N GLU A 76 25.77 -6.49 -10.65
CA GLU A 76 26.58 -5.29 -10.44
C GLU A 76 26.09 -4.42 -9.28
N GLN A 77 24.77 -4.22 -9.17
CA GLN A 77 24.19 -3.44 -8.06
C GLN A 77 24.46 -4.10 -6.71
N ARG A 78 24.44 -5.45 -6.65
CA ARG A 78 24.79 -6.21 -5.44
C ARG A 78 26.27 -6.06 -5.12
N LEU A 79 27.15 -6.12 -6.11
CA LEU A 79 28.58 -5.92 -5.92
C LEU A 79 28.89 -4.52 -5.41
N ASP A 80 28.20 -3.49 -5.90
CA ASP A 80 28.38 -2.12 -5.43
C ASP A 80 27.98 -1.94 -3.97
N VAL A 81 26.86 -2.55 -3.57
CA VAL A 81 26.45 -2.60 -2.15
C VAL A 81 27.49 -3.33 -1.30
N ILE A 82 27.98 -4.49 -1.74
CA ILE A 82 29.01 -5.25 -1.02
C ILE A 82 30.30 -4.44 -0.88
N ARG A 83 30.78 -3.82 -1.96
CA ARG A 83 31.99 -2.99 -1.93
C ARG A 83 31.85 -1.85 -0.94
N ARG A 84 30.71 -1.14 -0.96
CA ARG A 84 30.43 -0.06 0.00
C ARG A 84 30.48 -0.55 1.44
N ILE A 85 29.80 -1.66 1.75
CA ILE A 85 29.81 -2.23 3.09
C ILE A 85 31.23 -2.59 3.51
N LEU A 86 31.99 -3.30 2.67
CA LEU A 86 33.34 -3.74 3.01
C LEU A 86 34.37 -2.60 3.09
N THR A 87 34.10 -1.45 2.45
CA THR A 87 34.92 -0.25 2.67
C THR A 87 34.66 0.43 4.01
N GLU A 88 33.44 0.34 4.54
CA GLU A 88 33.06 0.92 5.83
C GLU A 88 33.36 -0.04 7.00
N VAL A 89 33.12 -1.34 6.80
CA VAL A 89 33.29 -2.42 7.77
C VAL A 89 34.19 -3.50 7.13
N PRO A 90 35.51 -3.41 7.32
CA PRO A 90 36.43 -4.33 6.67
C PRO A 90 36.25 -5.78 7.15
N LEU A 91 36.43 -6.73 6.23
CA LEU A 91 36.32 -8.15 6.54
C LEU A 91 37.50 -8.61 7.42
N ILE A 92 37.19 -9.40 8.45
CA ILE A 92 38.17 -10.07 9.32
C ILE A 92 38.13 -11.57 9.01
N ASP A 93 39.20 -12.08 8.42
CA ASP A 93 39.36 -13.51 8.14
C ASP A 93 39.90 -14.23 9.40
N GLY A 94 39.28 -15.36 9.75
CA GLY A 94 39.57 -16.08 11.00
C GLY A 94 40.50 -17.28 10.84
N HIS A 95 40.81 -17.73 9.63
CA HIS A 95 41.58 -18.95 9.41
C HIS A 95 42.34 -18.91 8.08
N ASN A 96 43.50 -18.25 8.06
CA ASN A 96 44.33 -18.16 6.88
C ASN A 96 45.57 -19.08 6.95
N ASP A 97 45.65 -20.06 6.03
CA ASP A 97 46.75 -21.03 5.96
C ASP A 97 48.05 -20.50 5.30
N LEU A 98 48.18 -19.18 5.08
CA LEU A 98 49.40 -18.61 4.52
C LEU A 98 50.68 -19.03 5.26
N PRO A 99 50.74 -19.09 6.62
CA PRO A 99 51.94 -19.55 7.31
C PRO A 99 52.31 -21.00 6.97
N TRP A 100 51.31 -21.87 6.78
CA TRP A 100 51.55 -23.24 6.35
C TRP A 100 52.12 -23.30 4.93
N ASN A 101 51.59 -22.49 4.01
CA ASN A 101 52.10 -22.41 2.65
C ASN A 101 53.54 -21.88 2.60
N VAL A 102 53.85 -20.85 3.40
CA VAL A 102 55.22 -20.30 3.54
C VAL A 102 56.17 -21.36 4.07
N ARG A 103 55.76 -22.14 5.08
CA ARG A 103 56.54 -23.28 5.58
C ARG A 103 56.77 -24.33 4.50
N LYS A 104 55.74 -24.63 3.70
CA LYS A 104 55.77 -25.71 2.71
C LYS A 104 56.60 -25.36 1.48
N PHE A 105 56.49 -24.13 0.96
CA PHE A 105 57.09 -23.74 -0.32
C PHE A 105 58.47 -23.10 -0.17
N VAL A 106 58.67 -22.29 0.86
CA VAL A 106 59.91 -21.54 1.06
C VAL A 106 60.58 -21.85 2.40
N HIS A 107 60.13 -22.90 3.10
CA HIS A 107 60.74 -23.36 4.36
C HIS A 107 60.93 -22.24 5.39
N ASN A 108 59.91 -21.37 5.53
CA ASN A 108 59.92 -20.18 6.40
C ASN A 108 60.95 -19.10 6.05
N GLN A 109 61.53 -19.13 4.85
CA GLN A 109 62.45 -18.09 4.36
C GLN A 109 61.64 -16.93 3.78
N LEU A 110 61.27 -15.96 4.62
CA LEU A 110 60.41 -14.83 4.20
C LEU A 110 61.03 -13.94 3.10
N GLY A 111 62.36 -13.97 2.92
CA GLY A 111 63.04 -13.28 1.82
C GLY A 111 62.77 -13.89 0.44
N GLU A 112 62.33 -15.15 0.39
CA GLU A 112 62.07 -15.90 -0.85
C GLU A 112 60.61 -15.80 -1.32
N VAL A 113 59.76 -15.07 -0.58
CA VAL A 113 58.36 -14.85 -0.94
C VAL A 113 58.05 -13.35 -1.02
N ASN A 114 57.59 -12.91 -2.19
CA ASN A 114 57.10 -11.55 -2.36
C ASN A 114 55.57 -11.53 -2.32
N LEU A 115 54.99 -11.37 -1.13
CA LEU A 115 53.54 -11.26 -0.94
C LEU A 115 52.93 -10.02 -1.63
N SER A 116 53.73 -9.03 -2.02
CA SER A 116 53.25 -7.86 -2.77
C SER A 116 53.02 -8.15 -4.25
N SER A 117 53.52 -9.27 -4.74
CA SER A 117 53.31 -9.74 -6.11
C SER A 117 52.04 -10.60 -6.23
N ASP A 118 51.58 -10.82 -7.46
CA ASP A 118 50.47 -11.73 -7.76
C ASP A 118 50.97 -13.18 -7.72
N LEU A 119 50.88 -13.80 -6.55
CA LEU A 119 51.32 -15.19 -6.35
C LEU A 119 50.46 -16.19 -7.13
N GLY A 120 49.24 -15.81 -7.53
CA GLY A 120 48.39 -16.61 -8.42
C GLY A 120 48.98 -16.85 -9.81
N ARG A 121 50.09 -16.18 -10.15
CA ARG A 121 50.81 -16.34 -11.43
C ARG A 121 52.26 -16.84 -11.29
N ILE A 122 52.70 -17.14 -10.07
CA ILE A 122 54.10 -17.46 -9.77
C ILE A 122 54.19 -18.88 -9.20
N ASP A 123 55.02 -19.74 -9.79
CA ASP A 123 55.29 -21.07 -9.24
C ASP A 123 56.13 -20.98 -7.94
N PRO A 124 55.92 -21.88 -6.95
CA PRO A 124 54.96 -22.99 -6.92
C PRO A 124 53.54 -22.58 -6.49
N TRP A 125 53.33 -21.32 -6.09
CA TRP A 125 52.09 -20.81 -5.52
C TRP A 125 50.90 -20.93 -6.47
N ALA A 126 51.08 -20.58 -7.75
CA ALA A 126 50.04 -20.64 -8.77
C ALA A 126 49.52 -22.06 -9.06
N ARG A 127 50.34 -23.10 -8.82
CA ARG A 127 49.96 -24.51 -9.02
C ARG A 127 49.38 -25.15 -7.76
N SER A 128 49.36 -24.45 -6.64
CA SER A 128 48.85 -25.03 -5.39
C SER A 128 47.40 -24.66 -5.16
N ASP A 129 46.55 -25.69 -5.01
CA ASP A 129 45.14 -25.56 -4.60
C ASP A 129 44.95 -25.00 -3.18
N TRP A 130 46.03 -24.72 -2.44
CA TRP A 130 45.99 -24.20 -1.07
C TRP A 130 46.48 -22.75 -1.00
N SER A 131 46.98 -22.19 -2.10
CA SER A 131 47.60 -20.87 -2.16
C SER A 131 46.65 -19.80 -2.70
N HIS A 132 45.90 -19.19 -1.77
CA HIS A 132 44.88 -18.20 -2.10
C HIS A 132 45.20 -16.77 -1.60
N THR A 133 46.30 -16.61 -0.87
CA THR A 133 46.61 -15.37 -0.15
C THR A 133 47.82 -14.67 -0.75
N ASP A 134 47.63 -13.43 -1.20
CA ASP A 134 48.68 -12.42 -1.44
C ASP A 134 48.09 -11.01 -1.25
N ILE A 135 48.95 -10.00 -1.14
CA ILE A 135 48.52 -8.62 -0.86
C ILE A 135 47.60 -8.07 -1.96
N PRO A 136 47.87 -8.26 -3.27
CA PRO A 136 46.93 -7.86 -4.32
C PRO A 136 45.53 -8.46 -4.16
N ARG A 137 45.40 -9.77 -3.89
CA ARG A 137 44.10 -10.44 -3.69
C ARG A 137 43.41 -10.00 -2.40
N LEU A 138 44.15 -9.80 -1.31
CA LEU A 138 43.58 -9.27 -0.05
C LEU A 138 42.99 -7.88 -0.22
N ARG A 139 43.70 -7.00 -0.96
CA ARG A 139 43.20 -5.66 -1.29
C ARG A 139 41.98 -5.71 -2.20
N ALA A 140 41.99 -6.55 -3.23
CA ALA A 140 40.87 -6.73 -4.13
C ALA A 140 39.62 -7.26 -3.40
N GLY A 141 39.81 -8.13 -2.40
CA GLY A 141 38.76 -8.69 -1.55
C GLY A 141 38.33 -7.81 -0.38
N LEU A 142 38.94 -6.63 -0.17
CA LEU A 142 38.66 -5.72 0.94
C LEU A 142 38.80 -6.39 2.33
N VAL A 143 39.79 -7.28 2.48
CA VAL A 143 40.14 -7.91 3.76
C VAL A 143 40.97 -6.94 4.57
N GLY A 144 40.49 -6.52 5.75
CA GLY A 144 41.20 -5.56 6.61
C GLY A 144 42.02 -6.20 7.72
N ALA A 145 41.70 -7.43 8.13
CA ALA A 145 42.49 -8.17 9.09
C ALA A 145 42.41 -9.67 8.83
N GLN A 146 43.45 -10.38 9.27
CA GLN A 146 43.50 -11.83 9.24
C GLN A 146 44.05 -12.36 10.56
N VAL A 147 43.48 -13.47 11.01
CA VAL A 147 44.03 -14.32 12.05
C VAL A 147 44.47 -15.62 11.38
N SER A 148 45.73 -15.99 11.61
CA SER A 148 46.33 -17.22 11.10
C SER A 148 46.49 -18.24 12.20
#